data_AF-A0A6I7P8Q5-F1
#
_entry.id   AF-A0A6I7P8Q5-F1
#
_cell.length_a   1.000
_cell.length_b   1.000
_cell.length_c   1.000
_cell.angle_alpha   90.00
_cell.angle_beta   90.00
_cell.angle_gamma   90.00
#
_symmetry.space_group_name_H-M   'P 1'
#
loop_
_entity.id
_entity.type
_entity.pdbx_description
1 polymer ?
#
loop_
_entity_poly.entity_id
_entity_poly.type
_entity_poly.pdbx_seq_one_letter_code
_entity_poly.pdbx_strand_id
1 'polypeptide(L)'
;MPTNHRALMLQGTGSNVGKSLLVAGLCRALGRRGLRVAPFKPQNMSNNAAVTVDGGEIGRAQALQALAAGVPAHTDMNPVLLKPETERGAQVVVQGRMRGRYDARAYHSLKPELMPAVLASFERLKAAHDLVLVEGAGSPAEVNLRQGDIANMGFAKAAAVPVVLVGDIERGGVIAALVGTVALLEPDERALLRGYIVNRFRGDPSLFDGAHPILEARTGLANLGVVTWFDDAWRLPAEDVMDLDHRKSAQGAFKIAVPRTPRIANFDDLDPLAAEPGVTVEIVRPGRPLPANADLVLLPGSKATRSDLAAFRREGWDIDLRAHVRRGGRVLGLCGGYQMLGRSIADPDGIEGAPGSDPGLGLLAIDTVLTGTKTLTTVQARAWPDGPVATGYEMHVGLSDGPDRQRPAFAIDDRSEGAMSPDGRIVGTYLHGLFAADAFRRWLLTEWGASASSLAYAQTVETTLDRFADQLERELDLDRLLEMFG
;
A
#
# COMPACT_ATOMS: atom_id res chain seq x y z
N MET A 1 -24.30 29.10 10.14
CA MET A 1 -24.89 28.34 9.03
C MET A 1 -24.80 26.88 9.40
N PRO A 2 -25.82 26.04 9.17
CA PRO A 2 -25.67 24.61 9.42
C PRO A 2 -24.70 24.09 8.37
N THR A 3 -23.48 23.81 8.79
CA THR A 3 -22.48 23.13 7.97
C THR A 3 -22.87 21.66 7.95
N ASN A 4 -23.63 21.24 6.94
CA ASN A 4 -23.90 19.83 6.67
C ASN A 4 -22.57 19.22 6.24
N HIS A 5 -21.81 18.68 7.19
CA HIS A 5 -20.39 18.48 6.97
C HIS A 5 -20.06 17.40 5.94
N ARG A 6 -20.87 16.40 5.58
CA ARG A 6 -20.56 15.31 4.61
C ARG A 6 -19.18 14.65 4.71
N ALA A 7 -18.36 14.97 5.70
CA ALA A 7 -17.00 14.45 5.84
C ALA A 7 -16.56 14.43 7.30
N LEU A 8 -15.74 13.44 7.63
CA LEU A 8 -15.14 13.28 8.96
C LEU A 8 -13.70 12.80 8.78
N MET A 9 -12.77 13.42 9.51
CA MET A 9 -11.35 13.12 9.41
C MET A 9 -10.84 12.34 10.62
N LEU A 10 -10.14 11.23 10.38
CA LEU A 10 -9.41 10.49 11.40
C LEU A 10 -7.94 10.90 11.37
N GLN A 11 -7.47 11.51 12.46
CA GLN A 11 -6.05 11.84 12.66
C GLN A 11 -5.48 11.01 13.79
N GLY A 12 -4.20 10.64 13.72
CA GLY A 12 -3.60 9.74 14.68
C GLY A 12 -2.71 10.49 15.65
N THR A 13 -2.48 9.98 16.85
CA THR A 13 -1.43 10.54 17.73
C THR A 13 0.00 10.19 17.25
N GLY A 14 0.13 9.49 16.13
CA GLY A 14 1.38 9.06 15.53
C GLY A 14 1.20 8.33 14.19
N SER A 15 2.32 7.88 13.62
CA SER A 15 2.34 6.98 12.46
C SER A 15 2.04 5.55 12.88
N ASN A 16 1.38 4.79 11.99
CA ASN A 16 0.99 3.40 12.23
C ASN A 16 0.18 3.19 13.52
N VAL A 17 -0.79 4.08 13.82
CA VAL A 17 -1.79 3.88 14.90
C VAL A 17 -3.04 3.12 14.42
N GLY A 18 -3.03 2.61 13.19
CA GLY A 18 -4.13 1.85 12.59
C GLY A 18 -5.22 2.67 11.89
N LYS A 19 -4.97 3.95 11.55
CA LYS A 19 -5.92 4.82 10.83
C LYS A 19 -6.44 4.19 9.54
N SER A 20 -5.55 3.71 8.69
CA SER A 20 -5.90 3.21 7.36
C SER A 20 -6.89 2.05 7.43
N LEU A 21 -6.65 1.12 8.37
CA LEU A 21 -7.53 -0.01 8.64
C LEU A 21 -8.86 0.46 9.22
N LEU A 22 -8.86 1.36 10.23
CA LEU A 22 -10.09 1.94 10.78
C LEU A 22 -10.94 2.61 9.71
N VAL A 23 -10.34 3.42 8.84
CA VAL A 23 -11.06 4.07 7.72
C VAL A 23 -11.66 3.02 6.78
N ALA A 24 -10.92 1.95 6.44
CA ALA A 24 -11.48 0.86 5.62
C ALA A 24 -12.67 0.18 6.31
N GLY A 25 -12.57 -0.15 7.60
CA GLY A 25 -13.66 -0.74 8.37
C GLY A 25 -14.88 0.16 8.45
N LEU A 26 -14.69 1.46 8.71
CA LEU A 26 -15.77 2.44 8.75
C LEU A 26 -16.42 2.64 7.39
N CYS A 27 -15.64 2.67 6.29
CA CYS A 27 -16.16 2.67 4.93
C CYS A 27 -17.09 1.48 4.69
N ARG A 28 -16.68 0.27 5.11
CA ARG A 28 -17.49 -0.95 4.96
C ARG A 28 -18.74 -0.95 5.84
N ALA A 29 -18.62 -0.56 7.10
CA ALA A 29 -19.74 -0.50 8.04
C ALA A 29 -20.82 0.49 7.58
N LEU A 30 -20.43 1.71 7.24
CA LEU A 30 -21.34 2.75 6.75
C LEU A 30 -21.91 2.43 5.37
N GLY A 31 -21.13 1.82 4.48
CA GLY A 31 -21.61 1.32 3.19
C GLY A 31 -22.70 0.24 3.34
N ARG A 32 -22.53 -0.68 4.30
CA ARG A 32 -23.53 -1.70 4.65
C ARG A 32 -24.80 -1.13 5.28
N ARG A 33 -24.74 0.08 5.83
CA ARG A 33 -25.91 0.87 6.26
C ARG A 33 -26.61 1.60 5.08
N GLY A 34 -26.18 1.37 3.84
CA GLY A 34 -26.80 1.91 2.62
C GLY A 34 -26.31 3.30 2.22
N LEU A 35 -25.26 3.82 2.86
CA LEU A 35 -24.69 5.13 2.56
C LEU A 35 -23.65 5.04 1.44
N ARG A 36 -23.61 6.02 0.53
CA ARG A 36 -22.54 6.12 -0.46
C ARG A 36 -21.34 6.79 0.20
N VAL A 37 -20.32 6.01 0.51
CA VAL A 37 -19.12 6.47 1.23
C VAL A 37 -17.93 6.53 0.28
N ALA A 38 -17.11 7.56 0.37
CA ALA A 38 -15.81 7.60 -0.30
C ALA A 38 -14.67 7.81 0.72
N PRO A 39 -13.55 7.08 0.59
CA PRO A 39 -12.34 7.40 1.33
C PRO A 39 -11.58 8.57 0.69
N PHE A 40 -10.85 9.32 1.51
CA PHE A 40 -9.98 10.38 1.04
C PHE A 40 -8.73 10.51 1.91
N LYS A 41 -7.53 10.44 1.32
CA LYS A 41 -6.28 10.74 2.01
C LYS A 41 -5.58 11.89 1.28
N PRO A 42 -5.61 13.12 1.84
CA PRO A 42 -5.11 14.31 1.16
C PRO A 42 -3.68 14.14 0.63
N GLN A 43 -2.84 13.48 1.43
CA GLN A 43 -1.47 13.15 1.10
C GLN A 43 -1.12 11.78 1.67
N ASN A 44 -0.61 10.88 0.83
CA ASN A 44 -0.02 9.61 1.26
C ASN A 44 1.47 9.54 0.89
N MET A 45 2.22 8.69 1.58
CA MET A 45 3.60 8.35 1.26
C MET A 45 3.74 6.83 1.24
N SER A 46 3.80 6.22 0.05
CA SER A 46 3.98 4.78 -0.11
C SER A 46 4.56 4.43 -1.48
N ASN A 47 5.44 3.43 -1.51
CA ASN A 47 5.89 2.81 -2.76
C ASN A 47 4.91 1.75 -3.27
N ASN A 48 3.94 1.34 -2.45
CA ASN A 48 2.88 0.42 -2.85
C ASN A 48 1.68 1.21 -3.39
N ALA A 49 1.35 1.03 -4.66
CA ALA A 49 0.33 1.82 -5.36
C ALA A 49 -0.56 0.97 -6.26
N ALA A 50 -1.83 1.35 -6.34
CA ALA A 50 -2.84 0.74 -7.19
C ALA A 50 -3.12 1.62 -8.42
N VAL A 51 -3.38 0.99 -9.56
CA VAL A 51 -3.92 1.67 -10.75
C VAL A 51 -5.40 2.01 -10.51
N THR A 52 -5.81 3.20 -10.92
CA THR A 52 -7.20 3.67 -10.78
C THR A 52 -7.97 3.59 -12.10
N VAL A 53 -9.30 3.64 -12.01
CA VAL A 53 -10.18 3.53 -13.20
C VAL A 53 -10.01 4.68 -14.20
N ASP A 54 -9.47 5.82 -13.76
CA ASP A 54 -9.17 7.00 -14.57
C ASP A 54 -7.73 7.02 -15.12
N GLY A 55 -7.02 5.88 -15.05
CA GLY A 55 -5.68 5.71 -15.62
C GLY A 55 -4.55 6.35 -14.81
N GLY A 56 -4.80 6.64 -13.53
CA GLY A 56 -3.82 7.17 -12.58
C GLY A 56 -3.37 6.13 -11.57
N GLU A 57 -2.77 6.60 -10.48
CA GLU A 57 -2.37 5.76 -9.35
C GLU A 57 -2.70 6.41 -8.00
N ILE A 58 -2.97 5.56 -7.01
CA ILE A 58 -3.16 5.94 -5.60
C ILE A 58 -2.42 4.97 -4.68
N GLY A 59 -2.19 5.35 -3.41
CA GLY A 59 -1.63 4.43 -2.43
C GLY A 59 -2.51 3.18 -2.21
N ARG A 60 -1.89 2.02 -1.93
CA ARG A 60 -2.60 0.74 -1.75
C ARG A 60 -3.66 0.79 -0.65
N ALA A 61 -3.40 1.50 0.45
CA ALA A 61 -4.38 1.69 1.51
C ALA A 61 -5.66 2.36 1.02
N GLN A 62 -5.57 3.37 0.15
CA GLN A 62 -6.77 4.03 -0.39
C GLN A 62 -7.51 3.12 -1.36
N ALA A 63 -6.81 2.27 -2.10
CA ALA A 63 -7.46 1.24 -2.93
C ALA A 63 -8.20 0.20 -2.06
N LEU A 64 -7.63 -0.22 -0.93
CA LEU A 64 -8.31 -1.09 0.04
C LEU A 64 -9.52 -0.39 0.67
N GLN A 65 -9.40 0.89 1.00
CA GLN A 65 -10.53 1.68 1.52
C GLN A 65 -11.64 1.83 0.48
N ALA A 66 -11.29 2.02 -0.80
CA ALA A 66 -12.25 2.09 -1.90
C ALA A 66 -12.99 0.75 -2.06
N LEU A 67 -12.26 -0.36 -2.03
CA LEU A 67 -12.82 -1.71 -1.99
C LEU A 67 -13.76 -1.88 -0.78
N ALA A 68 -13.34 -1.42 0.40
CA ALA A 68 -14.16 -1.48 1.60
C ALA A 68 -15.43 -0.63 1.48
N ALA A 69 -15.39 0.51 0.80
CA ALA A 69 -16.56 1.32 0.50
C ALA A 69 -17.44 0.78 -0.64
N GLY A 70 -16.99 -0.26 -1.37
CA GLY A 70 -17.71 -0.79 -2.53
C GLY A 70 -17.69 0.13 -3.76
N VAL A 71 -16.69 1.01 -3.87
CA VAL A 71 -16.53 1.97 -4.98
C VAL A 71 -15.23 1.73 -5.75
N PRO A 72 -15.16 2.05 -7.05
CA PRO A 72 -13.92 1.91 -7.81
C PRO A 72 -12.83 2.87 -7.30
N ALA A 73 -11.58 2.39 -7.26
CA ALA A 73 -10.43 3.22 -6.93
C ALA A 73 -10.27 4.36 -7.95
N HIS A 74 -10.18 5.60 -7.46
CA HIS A 74 -10.11 6.83 -8.27
C HIS A 74 -9.02 7.76 -7.74
N THR A 75 -8.34 8.51 -8.62
CA THR A 75 -7.24 9.41 -8.20
C THR A 75 -7.64 10.45 -7.17
N ASP A 76 -8.91 10.87 -7.19
CA ASP A 76 -9.45 11.81 -6.21
C ASP A 76 -9.36 11.32 -4.76
N MET A 77 -9.31 10.00 -4.53
CA MET A 77 -9.21 9.43 -3.18
C MET A 77 -7.82 9.63 -2.56
N ASN A 78 -6.79 9.87 -3.38
CA ASN A 78 -5.44 10.20 -2.91
C ASN A 78 -4.75 11.16 -3.89
N PRO A 79 -5.05 12.47 -3.83
CA PRO A 79 -4.62 13.42 -4.84
C PRO A 79 -3.13 13.74 -4.79
N VAL A 80 -2.45 13.50 -3.66
CA VAL A 80 -0.99 13.61 -3.55
C VAL A 80 -0.41 12.31 -3.01
N LEU A 81 0.42 11.65 -3.82
CA LEU A 81 1.15 10.44 -3.43
C LEU A 81 2.65 10.68 -3.53
N LEU A 82 3.37 10.47 -2.44
CA LEU A 82 4.83 10.52 -2.36
C LEU A 82 5.37 9.11 -2.46
N LYS A 83 6.30 8.87 -3.39
CA LYS A 83 6.98 7.57 -3.56
C LYS A 83 8.47 7.72 -3.22
N PRO A 84 8.92 7.32 -2.02
CA PRO A 84 10.32 7.45 -1.61
C PRO A 84 11.29 6.72 -2.55
N GLU A 85 12.30 7.45 -3.03
CA GLU A 85 13.36 6.92 -3.91
C GLU A 85 14.71 6.90 -3.19
N THR A 86 14.97 7.89 -2.34
CA THR A 86 16.18 7.99 -1.50
C THR A 86 15.79 8.30 -0.05
N GLU A 87 16.79 8.40 0.84
CA GLU A 87 16.53 8.77 2.24
C GLU A 87 15.95 10.18 2.41
N ARG A 88 16.17 11.07 1.43
CA ARG A 88 15.81 12.49 1.52
C ARG A 88 14.96 12.98 0.36
N GLY A 89 14.59 12.10 -0.58
CA GLY A 89 13.89 12.47 -1.80
C GLY A 89 12.83 11.47 -2.21
N ALA A 90 11.77 12.00 -2.82
CA ALA A 90 10.63 11.25 -3.29
C ALA A 90 10.16 11.76 -4.65
N GLN A 91 9.59 10.85 -5.43
CA GLN A 91 8.74 11.20 -6.55
C GLN A 91 7.39 11.70 -6.02
N VAL A 92 6.92 12.83 -6.54
CA VAL A 92 5.62 13.42 -6.22
C VAL A 92 4.66 13.12 -7.37
N VAL A 93 3.56 12.46 -7.04
CA VAL A 93 2.43 12.18 -7.94
C VAL A 93 1.27 13.08 -7.52
N VAL A 94 0.69 13.79 -8.49
CA VAL A 94 -0.46 14.68 -8.28
C VAL A 94 -1.59 14.21 -9.17
N GLN A 95 -2.75 13.89 -8.59
CA GLN A 95 -3.93 13.37 -9.27
C GLN A 95 -3.58 12.21 -10.24
N GLY A 96 -2.84 11.24 -9.70
CA GLY A 96 -2.41 10.04 -10.42
C GLY A 96 -1.31 10.23 -11.47
N ARG A 97 -0.76 11.44 -11.64
CA ARG A 97 0.30 11.71 -12.62
C ARG A 97 1.60 12.14 -11.97
N MET A 98 2.71 11.64 -12.50
CA MET A 98 4.04 12.01 -12.05
C MET A 98 4.28 13.52 -12.31
N ARG A 99 4.48 14.29 -11.23
CA ARG A 99 4.78 15.72 -11.30
C ARG A 99 6.28 15.98 -11.38
N GLY A 100 7.07 15.22 -10.62
CA GLY A 100 8.53 15.36 -10.59
C GLY A 100 9.13 14.77 -9.32
N ARG A 101 10.43 15.01 -9.14
CA ARG A 101 11.22 14.54 -8.00
C ARG A 101 11.65 15.70 -7.14
N TYR A 102 11.49 15.56 -5.83
CA TYR A 102 11.76 16.62 -4.87
C TYR A 102 12.50 16.05 -3.66
N ASP A 103 13.51 16.79 -3.19
CA ASP A 103 14.03 16.55 -1.85
C ASP A 103 13.05 17.07 -0.77
N ALA A 104 13.30 16.73 0.49
CA ALA A 104 12.43 17.12 1.59
C ALA A 104 12.19 18.64 1.69
N ARG A 105 13.19 19.48 1.37
CA ARG A 105 13.08 20.94 1.47
C ARG A 105 12.27 21.49 0.30
N ALA A 106 12.59 21.08 -0.92
CA ALA A 106 11.88 21.46 -2.12
C ALA A 106 10.41 21.02 -2.04
N TYR A 107 10.15 19.82 -1.50
CA TYR A 107 8.78 19.35 -1.26
C TYR A 107 8.01 20.24 -0.28
N HIS A 108 8.64 20.64 0.83
CA HIS A 108 8.01 21.54 1.79
C HIS A 108 7.60 22.88 1.15
N SER A 109 8.44 23.45 0.28
CA SER A 109 8.13 24.65 -0.49
C SER A 109 7.02 24.45 -1.52
N LEU A 110 6.84 23.23 -2.05
CA LEU A 110 5.84 22.89 -3.04
C LEU A 110 4.42 22.76 -2.46
N LYS A 111 4.28 22.36 -1.18
CA LYS A 111 2.97 22.03 -0.57
C LYS A 111 1.86 23.07 -0.79
N PRO A 112 2.10 24.39 -0.69
CA PRO A 112 1.06 25.39 -0.94
C PRO A 112 0.47 25.31 -2.36
N GLU A 113 1.28 24.93 -3.35
CA GLU A 113 0.83 24.75 -4.74
C GLU A 113 -0.01 23.47 -4.93
N LEU A 114 0.10 22.50 -4.01
CA LEU A 114 -0.63 21.24 -4.07
C LEU A 114 -2.02 21.33 -3.43
N MET A 115 -2.21 22.20 -2.43
CA MET A 115 -3.48 22.34 -1.71
C MET A 115 -4.70 22.57 -2.63
N PRO A 116 -4.63 23.40 -3.69
CA PRO A 116 -5.75 23.56 -4.61
C PRO A 116 -6.18 22.25 -5.29
N ALA A 117 -5.21 21.39 -5.68
CA ALA A 117 -5.52 20.10 -6.29
C ALA A 117 -6.13 19.11 -5.27
N VAL A 118 -5.66 19.17 -4.02
CA VAL A 118 -6.24 18.40 -2.90
C VAL A 118 -7.71 18.78 -2.69
N LEU A 119 -7.99 20.06 -2.54
CA LEU A 119 -9.36 20.57 -2.32
C LEU A 119 -10.27 20.30 -3.50
N ALA A 120 -9.78 20.45 -4.74
CA ALA A 120 -10.57 20.15 -5.94
C ALA A 120 -11.00 18.67 -6.00
N SER A 121 -10.11 17.76 -5.60
CA SER A 121 -10.38 16.33 -5.56
C SER A 121 -11.39 15.98 -4.44
N PHE A 122 -11.22 16.60 -3.27
CA PHE A 122 -12.13 16.46 -2.14
C PHE A 122 -13.55 16.93 -2.46
N GLU A 123 -13.70 18.09 -3.10
CA GLU A 123 -15.02 18.62 -3.46
C GLU A 123 -15.73 17.76 -4.51
N ARG A 124 -15.00 17.15 -5.46
CA ARG A 124 -15.58 16.17 -6.39
C ARG A 124 -16.12 14.94 -5.66
N LEU A 125 -15.38 14.41 -4.69
CA LEU A 125 -15.85 13.28 -3.89
C LEU A 125 -17.09 13.64 -3.05
N LYS A 126 -17.08 14.79 -2.37
CA LYS A 126 -18.23 15.31 -1.60
C LYS A 126 -19.48 15.54 -2.43
N ALA A 127 -19.31 15.94 -3.70
CA ALA A 127 -20.43 16.11 -4.62
C ALA A 127 -21.02 14.76 -5.05
N ALA A 128 -20.18 13.72 -5.21
CA ALA A 128 -20.59 12.42 -5.71
C ALA A 128 -21.11 11.45 -4.63
N HIS A 129 -20.76 11.66 -3.35
CA HIS A 129 -21.03 10.73 -2.25
C HIS A 129 -21.83 11.39 -1.12
N ASP A 130 -22.43 10.56 -0.26
CA ASP A 130 -23.17 11.03 0.91
C ASP A 130 -22.19 11.42 2.02
N LEU A 131 -21.15 10.60 2.22
CA LEU A 131 -20.12 10.80 3.22
C LEU A 131 -18.71 10.60 2.65
N VAL A 132 -17.75 11.39 3.14
CA VAL A 132 -16.33 11.25 2.84
C VAL A 132 -15.54 11.00 4.13
N LEU A 133 -14.95 9.82 4.27
CA LEU A 133 -14.05 9.50 5.37
C LEU A 133 -12.64 9.92 5.02
N VAL A 134 -12.11 10.90 5.76
CA VAL A 134 -10.78 11.45 5.52
C VAL A 134 -9.75 10.79 6.44
N GLU A 135 -8.66 10.29 5.87
CA GLU A 135 -7.51 9.80 6.62
C GLU A 135 -6.42 10.86 6.69
N GLY A 136 -6.01 11.26 7.90
CA GLY A 136 -4.83 12.11 8.12
C GLY A 136 -3.51 11.35 7.96
N ALA A 137 -2.40 12.08 7.86
CA ALA A 137 -1.05 11.50 7.76
C ALA A 137 -0.27 11.65 9.07
N GLY A 138 0.17 10.55 9.69
CA GLY A 138 0.95 10.64 10.92
C GLY A 138 0.20 11.33 12.06
N SER A 139 0.89 12.25 12.76
CA SER A 139 0.37 13.07 13.86
C SER A 139 0.05 14.50 13.43
N PRO A 140 -1.08 15.10 13.86
CA PRO A 140 -1.38 16.51 13.62
C PRO A 140 -0.59 17.47 14.51
N ALA A 141 0.11 16.94 15.52
CA ALA A 141 0.87 17.73 16.50
C ALA A 141 2.36 17.88 16.14
N GLU A 142 2.77 17.52 14.92
CA GLU A 142 4.12 17.79 14.41
C GLU A 142 4.27 19.30 14.14
N VAL A 143 4.49 20.08 15.20
CA VAL A 143 4.55 21.56 15.15
C VAL A 143 5.56 22.09 14.13
N ASN A 144 6.64 21.33 13.90
CA ASN A 144 7.68 21.60 12.90
C ASN A 144 7.21 21.42 11.45
N LEU A 145 6.08 20.75 11.20
CA LEU A 145 5.51 20.50 9.88
C LEU A 145 4.16 21.24 9.67
N ARG A 146 3.71 22.03 10.65
CA ARG A 146 2.42 22.75 10.62
C ARG A 146 2.31 23.73 9.45
N GLN A 147 3.38 24.47 9.16
CA GLN A 147 3.39 25.42 8.06
C GLN A 147 3.24 24.69 6.73
N GLY A 148 2.19 25.05 5.97
CA GLY A 148 1.91 24.41 4.67
C GLY A 148 1.43 22.97 4.80
N ASP A 149 0.91 22.55 5.95
CA ASP A 149 0.30 21.23 6.10
C ASP A 149 -0.87 21.04 5.13
N ILE A 150 -0.82 19.98 4.33
CA ILE A 150 -1.87 19.57 3.39
C ILE A 150 -2.50 18.24 3.79
N ALA A 151 -2.07 17.63 4.90
CA ALA A 151 -2.35 16.25 5.23
C ALA A 151 -3.14 16.08 6.54
N ASN A 152 -3.04 17.02 7.48
CA ASN A 152 -3.73 16.98 8.77
C ASN A 152 -4.57 18.24 9.01
N MET A 153 -4.21 19.06 10.00
CA MET A 153 -4.99 20.22 10.44
C MET A 153 -5.00 21.33 9.39
N GLY A 154 -3.94 21.47 8.59
CA GLY A 154 -3.94 22.44 7.50
C GLY A 154 -5.02 22.12 6.46
N PHE A 155 -5.21 20.84 6.12
CA PHE A 155 -6.33 20.40 5.29
C PHE A 155 -7.68 20.54 6.02
N ALA A 156 -7.78 20.05 7.26
CA ALA A 156 -9.02 20.09 8.04
C ALA A 156 -9.56 21.53 8.19
N LYS A 157 -8.67 22.51 8.41
CA LYS A 157 -9.01 23.94 8.46
C LYS A 157 -9.48 24.46 7.10
N ALA A 158 -8.73 24.18 6.04
CA ALA A 158 -9.05 24.64 4.68
C ALA A 158 -10.40 24.10 4.18
N ALA A 159 -10.73 22.87 4.55
CA ALA A 159 -11.96 22.19 4.14
C ALA A 159 -13.09 22.21 5.20
N ALA A 160 -12.85 22.84 6.36
CA ALA A 160 -13.73 22.85 7.53
C ALA A 160 -14.25 21.44 7.90
N VAL A 161 -13.34 20.46 7.97
CA VAL A 161 -13.68 19.05 8.26
C VAL A 161 -13.52 18.77 9.75
N PRO A 162 -14.54 18.21 10.43
CA PRO A 162 -14.42 17.76 11.82
C PRO A 162 -13.44 16.60 11.96
N VAL A 163 -12.77 16.52 13.11
CA VAL A 163 -11.66 15.59 13.36
C VAL A 163 -11.93 14.69 14.56
N VAL A 164 -11.64 13.40 14.40
CA VAL A 164 -11.54 12.39 15.45
C VAL A 164 -10.09 11.97 15.62
N LEU A 165 -9.58 11.99 16.86
CA LEU A 165 -8.23 11.54 17.18
C LEU A 165 -8.19 10.03 17.44
N VAL A 166 -7.21 9.34 16.89
CA VAL A 166 -6.97 7.91 17.07
C VAL A 166 -5.68 7.73 17.88
N GLY A 167 -5.82 7.16 19.08
CA GLY A 167 -4.71 6.78 19.95
C GLY A 167 -4.38 5.29 19.85
N ASP A 168 -3.10 4.92 19.79
CA ASP A 168 -2.64 3.53 19.83
C ASP A 168 -2.30 3.12 21.27
N ILE A 169 -3.00 2.13 21.81
CA ILE A 169 -2.73 1.62 23.16
C ILE A 169 -1.69 0.50 23.18
N GLU A 170 -1.43 -0.18 22.07
CA GLU A 170 -0.49 -1.31 22.01
C GLU A 170 0.93 -0.88 22.40
N ARG A 171 1.31 0.35 22.04
CA ARG A 171 2.62 0.94 22.37
C ARG A 171 2.72 1.47 23.80
N GLY A 172 1.61 1.50 24.54
CA GLY A 172 1.49 2.17 25.83
C GLY A 172 1.45 3.70 25.72
N GLY A 173 1.04 4.38 26.81
CA GLY A 173 1.05 5.84 26.87
C GLY A 173 -0.07 6.57 26.13
N VAL A 174 -1.12 5.86 25.68
CA VAL A 174 -2.21 6.43 24.86
C VAL A 174 -2.87 7.68 25.46
N ILE A 175 -3.04 7.72 26.79
CA ILE A 175 -3.62 8.89 27.49
C ILE A 175 -2.74 10.12 27.30
N ALA A 176 -1.42 9.96 27.53
CA ALA A 176 -0.46 11.05 27.37
C ALA A 176 -0.36 11.50 25.91
N ALA A 177 -0.44 10.54 24.96
CA ALA A 177 -0.40 10.85 23.53
C ALA A 177 -1.62 11.68 23.08
N LEU A 178 -2.83 11.30 23.51
CA LEU A 178 -4.06 12.05 23.22
C LEU A 178 -4.03 13.44 23.86
N VAL A 179 -3.73 13.52 25.16
CA VAL A 179 -3.65 14.80 25.89
C VAL A 179 -2.56 15.71 25.30
N GLY A 180 -1.39 15.16 25.01
CA GLY A 180 -0.26 15.89 24.41
C GLY A 180 -0.60 16.41 23.01
N THR A 181 -1.26 15.61 22.19
CA THR A 181 -1.74 16.03 20.86
C THR A 181 -2.67 17.23 20.99
N VAL A 182 -3.71 17.13 21.82
CA VAL A 182 -4.67 18.23 22.03
C VAL A 182 -3.97 19.47 22.61
N ALA A 183 -3.04 19.31 23.54
CA ALA A 183 -2.32 20.43 24.16
C ALA A 183 -1.45 21.22 23.17
N LEU A 184 -0.94 20.58 22.12
CA LEU A 184 -0.06 21.20 21.11
C LEU A 184 -0.83 21.91 19.98
N LEU A 185 -2.11 21.63 19.82
CA LEU A 185 -2.96 22.24 18.79
C LEU A 185 -3.37 23.68 19.13
N GLU A 186 -3.45 24.53 18.11
CA GLU A 186 -3.94 25.90 18.21
C GLU A 186 -5.45 25.94 18.57
N PRO A 187 -5.98 27.06 19.13
CA PRO A 187 -7.38 27.13 19.51
C PRO A 187 -8.37 26.84 18.37
N ASP A 188 -8.08 27.30 17.15
CA ASP A 188 -8.92 27.07 15.97
C ASP A 188 -8.80 25.64 15.44
N GLU A 189 -7.63 25.02 15.55
CA GLU A 189 -7.39 23.60 15.31
C GLU A 189 -8.20 22.74 16.30
N ARG A 190 -8.10 23.02 17.60
CA ARG A 190 -8.85 22.31 18.64
C ARG A 190 -10.35 22.40 18.45
N ALA A 191 -10.85 23.51 17.91
CA ALA A 191 -12.28 23.70 17.64
C ALA A 191 -12.84 22.74 16.57
N LEU A 192 -11.99 22.09 15.77
CA LEU A 192 -12.40 21.06 14.80
C LEU A 192 -12.48 19.66 15.42
N LEU A 193 -11.88 19.43 16.58
CA LEU A 193 -11.93 18.12 17.22
C LEU A 193 -13.34 17.81 17.74
N ARG A 194 -13.77 16.56 17.60
CA ARG A 194 -15.10 16.09 18.02
C ARG A 194 -15.07 14.89 18.97
N GLY A 195 -14.01 14.10 18.94
CA GLY A 195 -13.89 12.93 19.80
C GLY A 195 -12.57 12.19 19.62
N TYR A 196 -12.44 11.06 20.29
CA TYR A 196 -11.31 10.15 20.16
C TYR A 196 -11.74 8.69 20.11
N ILE A 197 -10.89 7.88 19.46
CA ILE A 197 -10.95 6.42 19.43
C ILE A 197 -9.64 5.90 20.03
N VAL A 198 -9.72 4.92 20.92
CA VAL A 198 -8.56 4.13 21.35
C VAL A 198 -8.52 2.87 20.51
N ASN A 199 -7.37 2.57 19.92
CA ASN A 199 -7.22 1.46 18.98
C ASN A 199 -6.20 0.42 19.46
N ARG A 200 -6.33 -0.81 18.96
CA ARG A 200 -5.43 -1.96 19.20
C ARG A 200 -5.38 -2.41 20.65
N PHE A 201 -6.51 -2.34 21.36
CA PHE A 201 -6.59 -2.86 22.72
C PHE A 201 -6.45 -4.38 22.74
N ARG A 202 -5.59 -4.93 23.61
CA ARG A 202 -5.46 -6.37 23.83
C ARG A 202 -5.99 -6.72 25.22
N GLY A 203 -6.84 -7.74 25.30
CA GLY A 203 -7.47 -8.16 26.56
C GLY A 203 -8.84 -7.53 26.76
N ASP A 204 -9.23 -7.30 28.02
CA ASP A 204 -10.54 -6.77 28.41
C ASP A 204 -10.58 -5.23 28.33
N PRO A 205 -11.37 -4.62 27.41
CA PRO A 205 -11.44 -3.17 27.25
C PRO A 205 -11.95 -2.41 28.47
N SER A 206 -12.71 -3.05 29.37
CA SER A 206 -13.24 -2.40 30.59
C SER A 206 -12.13 -1.91 31.52
N LEU A 207 -10.92 -2.47 31.41
CA LEU A 207 -9.73 -2.00 32.11
C LEU A 207 -9.35 -0.55 31.73
N PHE A 208 -9.86 -0.03 30.61
CA PHE A 208 -9.65 1.34 30.18
C PHE A 208 -10.74 2.31 30.66
N ASP A 209 -11.82 1.84 31.27
CA ASP A 209 -12.98 2.68 31.63
C ASP A 209 -12.60 3.86 32.54
N GLY A 210 -11.67 3.64 33.48
CA GLY A 210 -11.16 4.68 34.37
C GLY A 210 -10.36 5.80 33.68
N ALA A 211 -9.89 5.58 32.45
CA ALA A 211 -9.15 6.57 31.68
C ALA A 211 -10.06 7.59 30.97
N HIS A 212 -11.31 7.21 30.65
CA HIS A 212 -12.23 8.06 29.90
C HIS A 212 -12.55 9.40 30.61
N PRO A 213 -12.87 9.43 31.92
CA PRO A 213 -13.11 10.69 32.63
C PRO A 213 -11.88 11.60 32.67
N ILE A 214 -10.68 11.02 32.72
CA ILE A 214 -9.42 11.78 32.70
C ILE A 214 -9.23 12.44 31.33
N LEU A 215 -9.45 11.68 30.25
CA LEU A 215 -9.35 12.19 28.89
C LEU A 215 -10.38 13.29 28.64
N GLU A 216 -11.63 13.09 29.03
CA GLU A 216 -12.70 14.09 28.90
C GLU A 216 -12.34 15.38 29.67
N ALA A 217 -11.93 15.27 30.93
CA ALA A 217 -11.57 16.44 31.74
C ALA A 217 -10.36 17.22 31.18
N ARG A 218 -9.42 16.54 30.50
CA ARG A 218 -8.18 17.16 30.00
C ARG A 218 -8.26 17.64 28.56
N THR A 219 -9.16 17.06 27.76
CA THR A 219 -9.25 17.33 26.32
C THR A 219 -10.59 17.91 25.88
N GLY A 220 -11.65 17.71 26.66
CA GLY A 220 -13.02 18.02 26.28
C GLY A 220 -13.58 17.12 25.18
N LEU A 221 -12.86 16.05 24.79
CA LEU A 221 -13.26 15.17 23.70
C LEU A 221 -14.14 14.03 24.17
N ALA A 222 -15.15 13.72 23.35
CA ALA A 222 -15.99 12.55 23.52
C ALA A 222 -15.22 11.25 23.28
N ASN A 223 -15.47 10.25 24.13
CA ASN A 223 -15.11 8.87 23.84
C ASN A 223 -16.02 8.32 22.74
N LEU A 224 -15.44 7.77 21.67
CA LEU A 224 -16.18 7.11 20.59
C LEU A 224 -16.02 5.59 20.60
N GLY A 225 -15.18 5.05 21.48
CA GLY A 225 -15.01 3.62 21.68
C GLY A 225 -13.55 3.19 21.80
N VAL A 226 -13.40 1.92 22.21
CA VAL A 226 -12.11 1.23 22.34
C VAL A 226 -12.13 0.04 21.39
N VAL A 227 -11.37 0.14 20.29
CA VAL A 227 -11.27 -0.92 19.28
C VAL A 227 -10.24 -1.94 19.73
N THR A 228 -10.67 -3.19 19.82
CA THR A 228 -9.81 -4.31 20.18
C THR A 228 -8.91 -4.74 19.02
N TRP A 229 -7.87 -5.48 19.34
CA TRP A 229 -6.95 -6.02 18.35
C TRP A 229 -7.67 -6.92 17.33
N PHE A 230 -7.58 -6.57 16.05
CA PHE A 230 -8.16 -7.38 14.97
C PHE A 230 -7.17 -8.41 14.46
N ASP A 231 -7.31 -9.67 14.90
CA ASP A 231 -6.36 -10.75 14.59
C ASP A 231 -6.26 -11.13 13.12
N ASP A 232 -7.29 -10.84 12.31
CA ASP A 232 -7.33 -11.17 10.89
C ASP A 232 -6.84 -10.04 9.97
N ALA A 233 -6.32 -8.94 10.54
CA ALA A 233 -5.79 -7.81 9.77
C ALA A 233 -4.73 -8.22 8.73
N TRP A 234 -3.93 -9.26 9.03
CA TRP A 234 -2.89 -9.78 8.13
C TRP A 234 -3.42 -10.38 6.83
N ARG A 235 -4.73 -10.67 6.73
CA ARG A 235 -5.38 -11.17 5.51
C ARG A 235 -5.76 -10.06 4.55
N LEU A 236 -5.66 -8.80 4.97
CA LEU A 236 -5.92 -7.64 4.14
C LEU A 236 -4.62 -7.19 3.45
N PRO A 237 -4.71 -6.57 2.26
CA PRO A 237 -3.54 -6.06 1.56
C PRO A 237 -2.68 -5.13 2.42
N ALA A 238 -1.37 -5.37 2.42
CA ALA A 238 -0.43 -4.59 3.24
C ALA A 238 -0.23 -3.17 2.68
N GLU A 239 -0.19 -2.16 3.57
CA GLU A 239 0.01 -0.75 3.18
C GLU A 239 1.50 -0.38 3.15
N ASP A 240 2.23 -0.74 4.21
CA ASP A 240 3.60 -0.26 4.47
C ASP A 240 4.61 -1.41 4.46
N VAL A 241 5.85 -1.10 4.14
CA VAL A 241 6.99 -2.01 4.22
C VAL A 241 7.18 -2.54 5.64
N MET A 242 6.78 -1.77 6.67
CA MET A 242 6.77 -2.26 8.06
C MET A 242 5.87 -3.48 8.27
N ASP A 243 4.81 -3.62 7.48
CA ASP A 243 3.89 -4.76 7.57
C ASP A 243 4.52 -6.04 7.00
N LEU A 244 5.52 -5.92 6.11
CA LEU A 244 6.26 -7.06 5.57
C LEU A 244 7.03 -7.82 6.63
N ASP A 245 7.62 -7.10 7.58
CA ASP A 245 8.49 -7.67 8.62
C ASP A 245 7.73 -8.55 9.61
N HIS A 246 6.41 -8.35 9.72
CA HIS A 246 5.51 -9.10 10.60
C HIS A 246 4.49 -9.93 9.82
N ARG A 247 4.68 -10.08 8.50
CA ARG A 247 3.76 -10.82 7.64
C ARG A 247 3.65 -12.26 8.11
N LYS A 248 2.42 -12.68 8.42
CA LYS A 248 2.09 -14.09 8.60
C LYS A 248 1.95 -14.73 7.22
N SER A 249 2.52 -15.92 7.07
CA SER A 249 2.29 -16.79 5.93
C SER A 249 1.56 -18.03 6.41
N ALA A 250 0.75 -18.62 5.52
CA ALA A 250 0.39 -20.02 5.64
C ALA A 250 1.67 -20.86 5.79
N GLN A 251 1.57 -21.99 6.48
CA GLN A 251 2.65 -22.95 6.58
C GLN A 251 2.46 -24.00 5.49
N GLY A 252 3.53 -24.28 4.74
CA GLY A 252 3.45 -25.14 3.58
C GLY A 252 4.80 -25.63 3.09
N ALA A 253 4.76 -26.73 2.33
CA ALA A 253 5.96 -27.38 1.82
C ALA A 253 6.65 -26.58 0.72
N PHE A 254 5.90 -25.82 -0.09
CA PHE A 254 6.46 -25.02 -1.17
C PHE A 254 6.93 -23.67 -0.63
N LYS A 255 8.23 -23.39 -0.72
CA LYS A 255 8.87 -22.24 -0.10
C LYS A 255 9.25 -21.17 -1.12
N ILE A 256 8.71 -19.97 -0.94
CA ILE A 256 9.01 -18.77 -1.71
C ILE A 256 9.91 -17.86 -0.87
N ALA A 257 11.15 -17.66 -1.29
CA ALA A 257 12.05 -16.67 -0.68
C ALA A 257 11.92 -15.32 -1.39
N VAL A 258 11.69 -14.26 -0.61
CA VAL A 258 11.50 -12.90 -1.13
C VAL A 258 12.53 -11.96 -0.50
N PRO A 259 13.57 -11.56 -1.25
CA PRO A 259 14.59 -10.64 -0.74
C PRO A 259 13.99 -9.24 -0.53
N ARG A 260 14.12 -8.70 0.68
CA ARG A 260 13.61 -7.36 1.00
C ARG A 260 14.63 -6.29 0.62
N THR A 261 14.46 -5.70 -0.56
CA THR A 261 15.27 -4.56 -1.00
C THR A 261 14.81 -3.24 -0.34
N PRO A 262 15.69 -2.23 -0.20
CA PRO A 262 15.36 -0.96 0.46
C PRO A 262 14.18 -0.18 -0.15
N ARG A 263 13.99 -0.24 -1.47
CA ARG A 263 12.93 0.45 -2.21
C ARG A 263 11.94 -0.52 -2.84
N ILE A 264 11.74 -1.67 -2.19
CA ILE A 264 10.69 -2.63 -2.54
C ILE A 264 9.33 -1.92 -2.74
N ALA A 265 8.65 -2.27 -3.82
CA ALA A 265 7.39 -1.68 -4.24
C ALA A 265 6.40 -2.80 -4.65
N ASN A 266 5.10 -2.51 -4.59
CA ASN A 266 4.04 -3.42 -5.03
C ASN A 266 4.14 -4.83 -4.42
N PHE A 267 4.58 -4.91 -3.17
CA PHE A 267 4.76 -6.18 -2.45
C PHE A 267 3.45 -6.82 -1.99
N ASP A 268 2.29 -6.23 -2.35
CA ASP A 268 0.97 -6.84 -2.18
C ASP A 268 0.74 -8.01 -3.14
N ASP A 269 1.54 -8.17 -4.20
CA ASP A 269 1.58 -9.40 -5.00
C ASP A 269 1.85 -10.65 -4.16
N LEU A 270 2.48 -10.47 -2.99
CA LEU A 270 2.80 -11.54 -2.07
C LEU A 270 1.61 -11.93 -1.19
N ASP A 271 0.58 -11.09 -1.06
CA ASP A 271 -0.52 -11.33 -0.14
C ASP A 271 -1.37 -12.56 -0.54
N PRO A 272 -1.74 -12.75 -1.82
CA PRO A 272 -2.42 -13.99 -2.24
C PRO A 272 -1.55 -15.24 -2.07
N LEU A 273 -0.23 -15.12 -2.26
CA LEU A 273 0.71 -16.23 -2.08
C LEU A 273 0.93 -16.58 -0.61
N ALA A 274 1.00 -15.58 0.26
CA ALA A 274 1.14 -15.77 1.71
C ALA A 274 -0.14 -16.33 2.35
N ALA A 275 -1.30 -16.03 1.78
CA ALA A 275 -2.59 -16.59 2.21
C ALA A 275 -2.79 -18.05 1.73
N GLU A 276 -2.05 -18.50 0.72
CA GLU A 276 -2.26 -19.79 0.07
C GLU A 276 -1.81 -20.97 0.96
N PRO A 277 -2.73 -21.86 1.36
CA PRO A 277 -2.37 -23.11 2.04
C PRO A 277 -1.35 -23.92 1.22
N GLY A 278 -0.32 -24.45 1.89
CA GLY A 278 0.72 -25.23 1.22
C GLY A 278 1.89 -24.40 0.66
N VAL A 279 1.80 -23.06 0.73
CA VAL A 279 2.87 -22.13 0.38
C VAL A 279 3.40 -21.44 1.64
N THR A 280 4.73 -21.36 1.78
CA THR A 280 5.42 -20.55 2.77
C THR A 280 6.11 -19.39 2.07
N VAL A 281 5.71 -18.14 2.34
CA VAL A 281 6.41 -16.94 1.88
C VAL A 281 7.35 -16.45 2.98
N GLU A 282 8.65 -16.49 2.73
CA GLU A 282 9.70 -16.02 3.64
C GLU A 282 10.30 -14.71 3.13
N ILE A 283 10.11 -13.63 3.90
CA ILE A 283 10.77 -12.34 3.64
C ILE A 283 12.21 -12.41 4.17
N VAL A 284 13.18 -12.36 3.27
CA VAL A 284 14.60 -12.42 3.59
C VAL A 284 15.12 -11.00 3.84
N ARG A 285 15.47 -10.71 5.11
CA ARG A 285 15.99 -9.40 5.52
C ARG A 285 17.48 -9.24 5.16
N PRO A 286 17.97 -8.00 4.94
CA PRO A 286 19.39 -7.71 4.84
C PRO A 286 20.20 -8.37 5.96
N GLY A 287 21.39 -8.87 5.64
CA GLY A 287 22.24 -9.65 6.55
C GLY A 287 21.85 -11.12 6.73
N ARG A 288 20.81 -11.62 6.02
CA ARG A 288 20.46 -13.06 5.98
C ARG A 288 20.63 -13.60 4.56
N PRO A 289 21.25 -14.79 4.37
CA PRO A 289 21.39 -15.40 3.06
C PRO A 289 20.03 -15.87 2.52
N LEU A 290 19.92 -16.06 1.20
CA LEU A 290 18.74 -16.70 0.64
C LEU A 290 18.65 -18.17 1.13
N PRO A 291 17.48 -18.64 1.58
CA PRO A 291 17.34 -20.01 2.06
C PRO A 291 17.70 -21.04 0.98
N ALA A 292 18.62 -21.95 1.31
CA ALA A 292 19.05 -23.00 0.37
C ALA A 292 17.92 -23.96 -0.04
N ASN A 293 16.87 -24.06 0.79
CA ASN A 293 15.68 -24.88 0.58
C ASN A 293 14.50 -24.11 -0.02
N ALA A 294 14.71 -22.92 -0.59
CA ALA A 294 13.66 -22.24 -1.35
C ALA A 294 13.38 -23.00 -2.66
N ASP A 295 12.11 -23.13 -3.02
CA ASP A 295 11.68 -23.68 -4.32
C ASP A 295 11.63 -22.57 -5.39
N LEU A 296 11.29 -21.36 -4.95
CA LEU A 296 11.20 -20.15 -5.76
C LEU A 296 11.89 -18.99 -5.05
N VAL A 297 12.71 -18.22 -5.79
CA VAL A 297 13.10 -16.87 -5.37
C VAL A 297 12.26 -15.87 -6.17
N LEU A 298 11.48 -15.04 -5.47
CA LEU A 298 10.64 -14.00 -6.08
C LEU A 298 11.26 -12.63 -5.79
N LEU A 299 11.59 -11.89 -6.86
CA LEU A 299 12.08 -10.51 -6.82
C LEU A 299 10.91 -9.56 -7.10
N PRO A 300 10.40 -8.83 -6.09
CA PRO A 300 9.27 -7.91 -6.27
C PRO A 300 9.64 -6.66 -7.08
N GLY A 301 8.65 -5.78 -7.26
CA GLY A 301 8.88 -4.46 -7.83
C GLY A 301 9.84 -3.60 -7.01
N SER A 302 10.45 -2.61 -7.65
CA SER A 302 11.29 -1.60 -7.00
C SER A 302 10.95 -0.21 -7.52
N LYS A 303 11.03 0.79 -6.63
CA LYS A 303 10.93 2.21 -7.02
C LYS A 303 12.29 2.84 -7.37
N ALA A 304 13.39 2.13 -7.08
CA ALA A 304 14.74 2.56 -7.41
C ALA A 304 15.58 1.37 -7.86
N THR A 305 15.27 0.83 -9.03
CA THR A 305 15.72 -0.50 -9.46
C THR A 305 17.24 -0.67 -9.43
N ARG A 306 17.98 0.31 -9.93
CA ARG A 306 19.46 0.27 -9.94
C ARG A 306 20.06 0.32 -8.53
N SER A 307 19.50 1.14 -7.64
CA SER A 307 19.95 1.21 -6.24
C SER A 307 19.62 -0.07 -5.47
N ASP A 308 18.45 -0.65 -5.70
CA ASP A 308 18.05 -1.91 -5.07
C ASP A 308 18.88 -3.08 -5.59
N LEU A 309 19.26 -3.10 -6.87
CA LEU A 309 20.19 -4.09 -7.41
C LEU A 309 21.58 -3.99 -6.76
N ALA A 310 22.08 -2.76 -6.54
CA ALA A 310 23.32 -2.56 -5.81
C ALA A 310 23.22 -3.06 -4.36
N ALA A 311 22.10 -2.80 -3.68
CA ALA A 311 21.85 -3.33 -2.35
C ALA A 311 21.79 -4.87 -2.35
N PHE A 312 21.08 -5.47 -3.32
CA PHE A 312 20.98 -6.92 -3.49
C PHE A 312 22.37 -7.59 -3.58
N ARG A 313 23.28 -6.99 -4.33
CA ARG A 313 24.69 -7.45 -4.42
C ARG A 313 25.47 -7.26 -3.13
N ARG A 314 25.28 -6.15 -2.41
CA ARG A 314 25.95 -5.92 -1.12
C ARG A 314 25.58 -6.98 -0.08
N GLU A 315 24.34 -7.47 -0.12
CA GLU A 315 23.88 -8.55 0.75
C GLU A 315 24.39 -9.95 0.30
N GLY A 316 25.09 -10.04 -0.83
CA GLY A 316 25.57 -11.30 -1.40
C GLY A 316 24.48 -12.15 -2.05
N TRP A 317 23.25 -11.63 -2.17
CA TRP A 317 22.12 -12.38 -2.70
C TRP A 317 22.27 -12.74 -4.18
N ASP A 318 23.10 -12.04 -4.96
CA ASP A 318 23.39 -12.42 -6.34
C ASP A 318 24.20 -13.71 -6.44
N ILE A 319 25.05 -13.99 -5.44
CA ILE A 319 25.78 -15.25 -5.33
C ILE A 319 24.82 -16.38 -4.95
N ASP A 320 23.98 -16.15 -3.93
CA ASP A 320 22.99 -17.12 -3.49
C ASP A 320 21.97 -17.46 -4.58
N LEU A 321 21.50 -16.45 -5.33
CA LEU A 321 20.56 -16.62 -6.42
C LEU A 321 21.17 -17.44 -7.57
N ARG A 322 22.43 -17.18 -7.93
CA ARG A 322 23.14 -18.02 -8.91
C ARG A 322 23.27 -19.46 -8.44
N ALA A 323 23.55 -19.68 -7.16
CA ALA A 323 23.63 -21.01 -6.58
C ALA A 323 22.25 -21.72 -6.60
N HIS A 324 21.16 -20.99 -6.32
CA HIS A 324 19.78 -21.48 -6.42
C HIS A 324 19.43 -21.91 -7.84
N VAL A 325 19.69 -21.06 -8.85
CA VAL A 325 19.47 -21.38 -10.26
C VAL A 325 20.30 -22.60 -10.68
N ARG A 326 21.57 -22.70 -10.27
CA ARG A 326 22.44 -23.84 -10.58
C ARG A 326 21.91 -25.17 -10.02
N ARG A 327 21.15 -25.15 -8.92
CA ARG A 327 20.48 -26.33 -8.35
C ARG A 327 19.14 -26.65 -9.04
N GLY A 328 18.75 -25.91 -10.07
CA GLY A 328 17.49 -26.08 -10.77
C GLY A 328 16.30 -25.35 -10.13
N GLY A 329 16.58 -24.40 -9.22
CA GLY A 329 15.57 -23.58 -8.58
C GLY A 329 14.90 -22.59 -9.54
N ARG A 330 13.68 -22.16 -9.19
CA ARG A 330 12.90 -21.21 -10.00
C ARG A 330 13.13 -19.77 -9.55
N VAL A 331 13.01 -18.82 -10.47
CA VAL A 331 13.11 -17.39 -10.19
C VAL A 331 11.98 -16.64 -10.89
N LEU A 332 11.29 -15.77 -10.15
CA LEU A 332 10.30 -14.86 -10.72
C LEU A 332 10.70 -13.42 -10.43
N GLY A 333 10.78 -12.59 -11.47
CA GLY A 333 10.95 -11.15 -11.35
C GLY A 333 9.67 -10.40 -11.73
N LEU A 334 9.24 -9.48 -10.87
CA LEU A 334 8.08 -8.60 -11.10
C LEU A 334 8.57 -7.15 -11.26
N CYS A 335 8.24 -6.51 -12.36
CA CYS A 335 8.59 -5.12 -12.69
C CYS A 335 10.08 -4.79 -12.43
N GLY A 336 10.42 -4.05 -11.38
CA GLY A 336 11.84 -3.81 -11.01
C GLY A 336 12.64 -5.10 -10.86
N GLY A 337 12.06 -6.14 -10.25
CA GLY A 337 12.66 -7.48 -10.18
C GLY A 337 12.87 -8.12 -11.54
N TYR A 338 11.94 -7.93 -12.49
CA TYR A 338 12.12 -8.37 -13.88
C TYR A 338 13.30 -7.67 -14.56
N GLN A 339 13.39 -6.35 -14.40
CA GLN A 339 14.50 -5.54 -14.93
C GLN A 339 15.85 -6.00 -14.35
N MET A 340 15.89 -6.32 -13.05
CA MET A 340 17.09 -6.87 -12.39
C MET A 340 17.57 -8.19 -12.99
N LEU A 341 16.68 -9.05 -13.48
CA LEU A 341 17.06 -10.33 -14.09
C LEU A 341 17.82 -10.18 -15.42
N GLY A 342 17.71 -9.02 -16.09
CA GLY A 342 18.34 -8.76 -17.37
C GLY A 342 19.86 -8.68 -17.34
N ARG A 343 20.45 -8.41 -18.51
CA ARG A 343 21.89 -8.15 -18.72
C ARG A 343 22.29 -6.75 -18.29
N SER A 344 21.43 -5.75 -18.50
CA SER A 344 21.70 -4.37 -18.11
C SER A 344 20.41 -3.59 -17.79
N ILE A 345 20.58 -2.56 -16.95
CA ILE A 345 19.54 -1.57 -16.63
C ILE A 345 20.15 -0.19 -16.85
N ALA A 346 19.57 0.60 -17.75
CA ALA A 346 19.97 1.97 -18.03
C ALA A 346 18.89 2.95 -17.57
N ASP A 347 19.28 4.02 -16.90
CA ASP A 347 18.45 5.17 -16.55
C ASP A 347 19.17 6.44 -17.01
N PRO A 348 19.15 6.74 -18.33
CA PRO A 348 19.91 7.86 -18.89
C PRO A 348 19.40 9.22 -18.42
N ASP A 349 18.12 9.31 -18.08
CA ASP A 349 17.45 10.56 -17.69
C ASP A 349 17.34 10.73 -16.16
N GLY A 350 17.74 9.73 -15.38
CA GLY A 350 17.69 9.78 -13.91
C GLY A 350 16.26 9.74 -13.36
N ILE A 351 15.39 8.94 -13.97
CA ILE A 351 13.97 8.79 -13.62
C ILE A 351 13.79 8.22 -12.21
N GLU A 352 14.64 7.27 -11.80
CA GLU A 352 14.57 6.62 -10.48
C GLU A 352 15.79 6.92 -9.60
N GLY A 353 16.68 7.83 -10.03
CA GLY A 353 17.94 8.06 -9.33
C GLY A 353 18.90 8.97 -10.07
N ALA A 354 20.20 8.77 -9.83
CA ALA A 354 21.23 9.45 -10.60
C ALA A 354 21.34 8.80 -11.99
N PRO A 355 21.48 9.58 -13.08
CA PRO A 355 21.68 9.03 -14.42
C PRO A 355 22.80 7.99 -14.49
N GLY A 356 22.63 6.94 -15.29
CA GLY A 356 23.66 5.94 -15.51
C GLY A 356 23.14 4.57 -15.93
N SER A 357 24.02 3.57 -15.95
CA SER A 357 23.66 2.19 -16.27
C SER A 357 24.46 1.21 -15.41
N ASP A 358 23.85 0.09 -15.08
CA ASP A 358 24.44 -0.99 -14.29
C ASP A 358 24.23 -2.33 -14.99
N PRO A 359 25.20 -3.27 -14.92
CA PRO A 359 24.96 -4.64 -15.34
C PRO A 359 23.87 -5.25 -14.43
N GLY A 360 22.92 -5.98 -15.02
CA GLY A 360 21.89 -6.73 -14.31
C GLY A 360 22.42 -8.06 -13.74
N LEU A 361 21.53 -8.93 -13.29
CA LEU A 361 21.88 -10.25 -12.76
C LEU A 361 22.29 -11.24 -13.86
N GLY A 362 21.91 -10.97 -15.11
CA GLY A 362 22.30 -11.75 -16.28
C GLY A 362 21.60 -13.11 -16.38
N LEU A 363 20.41 -13.24 -15.79
CA LEU A 363 19.61 -14.46 -15.79
C LEU A 363 18.64 -14.54 -16.99
N LEU A 364 18.32 -13.39 -17.58
CA LEU A 364 17.58 -13.27 -18.84
C LEU A 364 18.39 -12.43 -19.85
N ALA A 365 18.39 -12.83 -21.11
CA ALA A 365 18.99 -12.10 -22.22
C ALA A 365 18.07 -10.94 -22.67
N ILE A 366 17.91 -9.96 -21.79
CA ILE A 366 17.18 -8.70 -22.03
C ILE A 366 18.00 -7.52 -21.50
N ASP A 367 17.76 -6.35 -22.05
CA ASP A 367 18.28 -5.07 -21.57
C ASP A 367 17.10 -4.15 -21.27
N THR A 368 17.18 -3.42 -20.16
CA THR A 368 16.14 -2.48 -19.74
C THR A 368 16.62 -1.04 -19.90
N VAL A 369 15.77 -0.18 -20.47
CA VAL A 369 15.94 1.27 -20.40
C VAL A 369 14.77 1.89 -19.64
N LEU A 370 15.05 2.63 -18.57
CA LEU A 370 14.07 3.44 -17.86
C LEU A 370 13.78 4.71 -18.67
N THR A 371 12.50 5.00 -18.87
CA THR A 371 12.03 6.12 -19.69
C THR A 371 11.16 7.05 -18.85
N GLY A 372 10.89 8.28 -19.33
CA GLY A 372 9.96 9.19 -18.66
C GLY A 372 8.47 8.81 -18.81
N THR A 373 8.14 7.89 -19.72
CA THR A 373 6.76 7.50 -20.01
C THR A 373 6.32 6.40 -19.05
N LYS A 374 5.29 6.69 -18.26
CA LYS A 374 4.75 5.74 -17.30
C LYS A 374 3.54 5.02 -17.88
N THR A 375 3.61 3.69 -17.92
CA THR A 375 2.46 2.83 -18.22
C THR A 375 1.65 2.63 -16.93
N LEU A 376 0.36 2.94 -16.97
CA LEU A 376 -0.61 2.72 -15.90
C LEU A 376 -1.90 2.17 -16.52
N THR A 377 -2.10 0.85 -16.49
CA THR A 377 -3.30 0.25 -17.07
C THR A 377 -3.63 -1.10 -16.43
N THR A 378 -4.92 -1.41 -16.35
CA THR A 378 -5.41 -2.77 -16.10
C THR A 378 -5.43 -3.55 -17.41
N VAL A 379 -5.08 -4.84 -17.36
CA VAL A 379 -4.99 -5.70 -18.54
C VAL A 379 -5.57 -7.09 -18.26
N GLN A 380 -6.04 -7.76 -19.31
CA GLN A 380 -6.28 -9.19 -19.31
C GLN A 380 -5.04 -9.88 -19.89
N ALA A 381 -4.37 -10.71 -19.08
CA ALA A 381 -3.17 -11.42 -19.48
C ALA A 381 -3.43 -12.92 -19.49
N ARG A 382 -3.05 -13.58 -20.57
CA ARG A 382 -3.03 -15.05 -20.68
C ARG A 382 -1.64 -15.55 -20.34
N ALA A 383 -1.54 -16.52 -19.43
CA ALA A 383 -0.29 -17.26 -19.23
C ALA A 383 0.12 -17.99 -20.52
N TRP A 384 1.36 -17.80 -20.98
CA TRP A 384 1.84 -18.39 -22.22
C TRP A 384 2.25 -19.87 -22.04
N PRO A 385 2.05 -20.74 -23.05
CA PRO A 385 1.32 -20.49 -24.30
C PRO A 385 -0.21 -20.62 -24.15
N ASP A 386 -0.70 -21.55 -23.32
CA ASP A 386 -2.12 -21.93 -23.26
C ASP A 386 -2.69 -21.94 -21.83
N GLY A 387 -2.12 -21.13 -20.94
CA GLY A 387 -2.57 -21.00 -19.56
C GLY A 387 -3.86 -20.18 -19.40
N PRO A 388 -4.33 -20.03 -18.15
CA PRO A 388 -5.53 -19.26 -17.85
C PRO A 388 -5.33 -17.77 -18.12
N VAL A 389 -6.44 -17.08 -18.36
CA VAL A 389 -6.51 -15.61 -18.41
C VAL A 389 -6.71 -15.06 -17.00
N ALA A 390 -6.00 -14.00 -16.67
CA ALA A 390 -6.12 -13.28 -15.41
C ALA A 390 -6.13 -11.77 -15.63
N THR A 391 -6.89 -11.07 -14.79
CA THR A 391 -6.79 -9.62 -14.67
C THR A 391 -5.53 -9.27 -13.89
N GLY A 392 -4.69 -8.43 -14.48
CA GLY A 392 -3.52 -7.83 -13.83
C GLY A 392 -3.43 -6.34 -14.16
N TYR A 393 -2.30 -5.73 -13.80
CA TYR A 393 -2.03 -4.34 -14.17
C TYR A 393 -0.55 -4.10 -14.46
N GLU A 394 -0.29 -3.11 -15.31
CA GLU A 394 1.04 -2.57 -15.60
C GLU A 394 1.22 -1.25 -14.84
N MET A 395 2.35 -1.11 -14.13
CA MET A 395 2.78 0.11 -13.46
C MET A 395 4.31 0.23 -13.54
N HIS A 396 4.82 0.72 -14.66
CA HIS A 396 6.26 0.78 -14.88
C HIS A 396 6.67 1.93 -15.81
N VAL A 397 7.95 2.27 -15.73
CA VAL A 397 8.63 3.26 -16.59
C VAL A 397 9.73 2.64 -17.46
N GLY A 398 10.06 1.37 -17.20
CA GLY A 398 11.10 0.63 -17.92
C GLY A 398 10.56 -0.05 -19.17
N LEU A 399 11.41 -0.12 -20.20
CA LEU A 399 11.20 -0.91 -21.40
C LEU A 399 12.30 -1.96 -21.48
N SER A 400 11.92 -3.23 -21.37
CA SER A 400 12.80 -4.38 -21.56
C SER A 400 12.73 -4.89 -23.00
N ASP A 401 13.89 -5.14 -23.61
CA ASP A 401 13.98 -5.81 -24.90
C ASP A 401 15.14 -6.79 -25.01
N GLY A 402 15.03 -7.80 -25.87
CA GLY A 402 16.10 -8.76 -26.12
C GLY A 402 15.62 -10.16 -26.54
N PRO A 403 16.55 -11.07 -26.88
CA PRO A 403 16.22 -12.40 -27.41
C PRO A 403 15.23 -13.21 -26.57
N ASP A 404 15.28 -13.09 -25.23
CA ASP A 404 14.41 -13.89 -24.35
C ASP A 404 12.94 -13.46 -24.40
N ARG A 405 12.62 -12.28 -24.95
CA ARG A 405 11.24 -11.86 -25.20
C ARG A 405 10.56 -12.61 -26.33
N GLN A 406 11.32 -13.36 -27.13
CA GLN A 406 10.74 -14.33 -28.08
C GLN A 406 10.10 -15.53 -27.37
N ARG A 407 10.34 -15.68 -26.05
CA ARG A 407 9.67 -16.62 -25.16
C ARG A 407 8.92 -15.82 -24.09
N PRO A 408 7.79 -15.20 -24.44
CA PRO A 408 7.04 -14.37 -23.49
C PRO A 408 6.48 -15.21 -22.35
N ALA A 409 6.32 -14.60 -21.18
CA ALA A 409 5.64 -15.22 -20.05
C ALA A 409 4.12 -15.12 -20.17
N PHE A 410 3.64 -14.05 -20.81
CA PHE A 410 2.24 -13.71 -20.95
C PHE A 410 1.90 -13.16 -22.33
N ALA A 411 0.63 -13.26 -22.71
CA ALA A 411 0.06 -12.54 -23.84
C ALA A 411 -1.02 -11.58 -23.34
N ILE A 412 -0.96 -10.33 -23.78
CA ILE A 412 -1.95 -9.28 -23.49
C ILE A 412 -2.50 -8.85 -24.83
N ASP A 413 -3.75 -9.20 -25.11
CA ASP A 413 -4.33 -9.10 -26.46
C ASP A 413 -3.37 -9.73 -27.50
N ASP A 414 -2.94 -8.97 -28.50
CA ASP A 414 -1.99 -9.41 -29.54
C ASP A 414 -0.51 -9.16 -29.17
N ARG A 415 -0.23 -8.69 -27.94
CA ARG A 415 1.11 -8.30 -27.49
C ARG A 415 1.74 -9.35 -26.58
N SER A 416 2.94 -9.79 -26.94
CA SER A 416 3.81 -10.60 -26.08
C SER A 416 4.36 -9.78 -24.90
N GLU A 417 4.23 -10.32 -23.68
CA GLU A 417 4.67 -9.69 -22.44
C GLU A 417 5.60 -10.60 -21.63
N GLY A 418 6.61 -9.97 -21.01
CA GLY A 418 7.59 -10.65 -20.20
C GLY A 418 8.64 -11.41 -21.01
N ALA A 419 9.44 -12.20 -20.31
CA ALA A 419 10.45 -13.08 -20.89
C ALA A 419 10.68 -14.31 -20.02
N MET A 420 11.07 -15.41 -20.66
CA MET A 420 11.41 -16.67 -20.00
C MET A 420 12.78 -17.22 -20.44
N SER A 421 13.48 -17.86 -19.50
CA SER A 421 14.63 -18.70 -19.83
C SER A 421 14.21 -19.86 -20.75
N PRO A 422 15.14 -20.46 -21.52
CA PRO A 422 14.81 -21.59 -22.40
C PRO A 422 14.14 -22.79 -21.70
N ASP A 423 14.41 -22.99 -20.42
CA ASP A 423 13.83 -24.05 -19.59
C ASP A 423 12.60 -23.60 -18.77
N GLY A 424 12.16 -22.36 -18.92
CA GLY A 424 10.98 -21.80 -18.24
C GLY A 424 11.13 -21.59 -16.73
N ARG A 425 12.32 -21.83 -16.14
CA ARG A 425 12.52 -21.70 -14.68
C ARG A 425 12.72 -20.26 -14.21
N ILE A 426 13.14 -19.38 -15.11
CA ILE A 426 13.36 -17.96 -14.84
C ILE A 426 12.32 -17.20 -15.64
N VAL A 427 11.43 -16.52 -14.95
CA VAL A 427 10.32 -15.77 -15.53
C VAL A 427 10.42 -14.33 -15.08
N GLY A 428 10.18 -13.40 -16.00
CA GLY A 428 10.12 -11.98 -15.71
C GLY A 428 8.96 -11.31 -16.42
N THR A 429 8.26 -10.42 -15.73
CA THR A 429 7.07 -9.72 -16.24
C THR A 429 6.92 -8.33 -15.62
N TYR A 430 6.29 -7.40 -16.33
CA TYR A 430 5.83 -6.11 -15.80
C TYR A 430 4.46 -6.18 -15.13
N LEU A 431 3.78 -7.33 -15.21
CA LEU A 431 2.45 -7.52 -14.67
C LEU A 431 2.48 -7.71 -13.16
N HIS A 432 1.56 -7.02 -12.51
CA HIS A 432 1.23 -7.15 -11.11
C HIS A 432 -0.23 -7.59 -10.93
N GLY A 433 -0.58 -8.03 -9.73
CA GLY A 433 -1.94 -8.40 -9.34
C GLY A 433 -2.41 -9.76 -9.83
N LEU A 434 -1.62 -10.45 -10.67
CA LEU A 434 -2.02 -11.73 -11.27
C LEU A 434 -2.34 -12.82 -10.24
N PHE A 435 -1.64 -12.82 -9.10
CA PHE A 435 -1.87 -13.81 -8.04
C PHE A 435 -3.21 -13.64 -7.33
N ALA A 436 -3.88 -12.48 -7.45
CA ALA A 436 -5.22 -12.29 -6.90
C ALA A 436 -6.28 -13.10 -7.69
N ALA A 437 -5.98 -13.46 -8.95
CA ALA A 437 -6.85 -14.33 -9.75
C ALA A 437 -6.65 -15.80 -9.35
N ASP A 438 -7.63 -16.37 -8.64
CA ASP A 438 -7.51 -17.69 -8.00
C ASP A 438 -7.21 -18.82 -8.98
N ALA A 439 -7.85 -18.82 -10.16
CA ALA A 439 -7.62 -19.83 -11.19
C ALA A 439 -6.18 -19.78 -11.73
N PHE A 440 -5.65 -18.57 -11.90
CA PHE A 440 -4.28 -18.34 -12.36
C PHE A 440 -3.26 -18.73 -11.30
N ARG A 441 -3.45 -18.27 -10.05
CA ARG A 441 -2.58 -18.62 -8.93
C ARG A 441 -2.51 -20.13 -8.73
N ARG A 442 -3.67 -20.80 -8.78
CA ARG A 442 -3.75 -22.27 -8.67
C ARG A 442 -2.99 -22.97 -9.79
N TRP A 443 -3.22 -22.56 -11.04
CA TRP A 443 -2.53 -23.12 -12.20
C TRP A 443 -1.02 -22.97 -12.06
N LEU A 444 -0.53 -21.76 -11.79
CA LEU A 444 0.90 -21.46 -11.72
C LEU A 444 1.61 -22.23 -10.59
N LEU A 445 0.99 -22.28 -9.41
CA LEU A 445 1.51 -23.05 -8.29
C LEU A 445 1.58 -24.55 -8.61
N THR A 446 0.57 -25.09 -9.30
CA THR A 446 0.56 -26.49 -9.76
C THR A 446 1.70 -26.76 -10.74
N GLU A 447 1.93 -25.88 -11.72
CA GLU A 447 3.05 -25.98 -12.68
C GLU A 447 4.42 -25.93 -11.98
N TRP A 448 4.52 -25.23 -10.85
CA TRP A 448 5.74 -25.19 -10.04
C TRP A 448 5.91 -26.37 -9.09
N GLY A 449 4.90 -27.25 -9.00
CA GLY A 449 4.91 -28.43 -8.13
C GLY A 449 4.42 -28.17 -6.70
N ALA A 450 3.81 -27.01 -6.45
CA ALA A 450 3.14 -26.73 -5.19
C ALA A 450 1.74 -27.37 -5.16
N SER A 451 1.27 -27.74 -3.97
CA SER A 451 -0.12 -28.14 -3.78
C SER A 451 -0.99 -26.90 -3.70
N ALA A 452 -1.69 -26.57 -4.78
CA ALA A 452 -2.60 -25.45 -4.79
C ALA A 452 -3.93 -25.79 -4.12
N SER A 453 -4.55 -24.81 -3.45
CA SER A 453 -5.81 -24.99 -2.71
C SER A 453 -7.04 -24.42 -3.43
N SER A 454 -8.18 -24.51 -2.77
CA SER A 454 -9.44 -23.86 -3.14
C SER A 454 -9.57 -22.42 -2.61
N LEU A 455 -8.49 -21.81 -2.11
CA LEU A 455 -8.50 -20.43 -1.61
C LEU A 455 -9.12 -19.48 -2.64
N ALA A 456 -10.12 -18.73 -2.19
CA ALA A 456 -10.70 -17.60 -2.90
C ALA A 456 -10.19 -16.30 -2.26
N TYR A 457 -9.11 -15.73 -2.81
CA TYR A 457 -8.40 -14.62 -2.15
C TYR A 457 -9.26 -13.37 -2.05
N ALA A 458 -9.85 -12.93 -3.17
CA ALA A 458 -10.71 -11.74 -3.19
C ALA A 458 -11.90 -11.87 -2.21
N GLN A 459 -12.54 -13.04 -2.18
CA GLN A 459 -13.62 -13.32 -1.22
C GLN A 459 -13.13 -13.28 0.24
N THR A 460 -11.90 -13.75 0.50
CA THR A 460 -11.28 -13.69 1.82
C THR A 460 -11.06 -12.24 2.26
N VAL A 461 -10.64 -11.35 1.36
CA VAL A 461 -10.51 -9.91 1.65
C VAL A 461 -11.88 -9.32 1.98
N GLU A 462 -12.90 -9.55 1.15
CA GLU A 462 -14.28 -9.08 1.37
C GLU A 462 -14.83 -9.53 2.74
N THR A 463 -14.77 -10.83 3.03
CA THR A 463 -15.24 -11.38 4.31
C THR A 463 -14.42 -10.90 5.50
N THR A 464 -13.14 -10.54 5.30
CA THR A 464 -12.32 -9.95 6.37
C THR A 464 -12.72 -8.49 6.63
N LEU A 465 -13.01 -7.71 5.59
CA LEU A 465 -13.56 -6.36 5.72
C LEU A 465 -14.93 -6.38 6.41
N ASP A 466 -15.80 -7.34 6.07
CA ASP A 466 -17.11 -7.49 6.72
C ASP A 466 -16.97 -7.79 8.21
N ARG A 467 -16.07 -8.71 8.58
CA ARG A 467 -15.81 -9.05 10.00
C ARG A 467 -15.24 -7.87 10.78
N PHE A 468 -14.36 -7.08 10.15
CA PHE A 468 -13.83 -5.89 10.79
C PHE A 468 -14.90 -4.81 10.95
N ALA A 469 -15.75 -4.60 9.93
CA ALA A 469 -16.90 -3.71 10.02
C ALA A 469 -17.85 -4.13 11.15
N ASP A 470 -18.17 -5.43 11.26
CA ASP A 470 -19.00 -5.95 12.36
C ASP A 470 -18.35 -5.69 13.74
N GLN A 471 -17.01 -5.76 13.83
CA GLN A 471 -16.31 -5.43 15.05
C GLN A 471 -16.42 -3.94 15.39
N LEU A 472 -16.19 -3.06 14.42
CA LEU A 472 -16.33 -1.62 14.64
C LEU A 472 -17.77 -1.23 15.02
N GLU A 473 -18.78 -1.86 14.41
CA GLU A 473 -20.19 -1.67 14.75
C GLU A 473 -20.50 -1.99 16.23
N ARG A 474 -19.78 -2.96 16.82
CA ARG A 474 -19.95 -3.34 18.24
C ARG A 474 -19.13 -2.48 19.19
N GLU A 475 -17.97 -2.01 18.76
CA GLU A 475 -16.95 -1.39 19.62
C GLU A 475 -16.93 0.14 19.54
N LEU A 476 -17.52 0.71 18.49
CA LEU A 476 -17.61 2.15 18.28
C LEU A 476 -19.06 2.63 18.28
N ASP A 477 -19.26 3.86 18.75
CA ASP A 477 -20.52 4.57 18.63
C ASP A 477 -20.66 5.17 17.22
N LEU A 478 -21.09 4.34 16.26
CA LEU A 478 -21.20 4.75 14.86
C LEU A 478 -22.32 5.78 14.62
N ASP A 479 -23.37 5.77 15.43
CA ASP A 479 -24.46 6.74 15.32
C ASP A 479 -23.97 8.13 15.72
N ARG A 480 -23.23 8.22 16.84
CA ARG A 480 -22.57 9.46 17.23
C ARG A 480 -21.50 9.90 16.23
N LEU A 481 -20.76 8.97 15.63
CA LEU A 481 -19.85 9.29 14.52
C LEU A 481 -20.61 9.90 13.33
N LEU A 482 -21.78 9.35 12.97
CA LEU A 482 -22.63 9.87 11.89
C LEU A 482 -23.11 11.29 12.17
N GLU A 483 -23.51 11.60 13.39
CA GLU A 483 -23.88 12.98 13.80
C GLU A 483 -22.74 14.00 13.59
N MET A 484 -21.48 13.55 13.63
CA MET A 484 -20.31 14.42 13.40
C MET A 484 -20.10 14.77 11.93
N PHE A 485 -20.66 14.00 11.00
CA PHE A 485 -20.64 14.37 9.57
C PHE A 485 -21.61 15.52 9.26
N GLY A 486 -22.39 16.02 10.22
CA GLY A 486 -23.44 17.03 10.00
C GLY A 486 -24.58 16.44 9.19
#